data_AF-A0AAW1YLT7-F1
#
_entry.id   AF-A0AAW1YLT7-F1
#
_cell.length_a   1.000
_cell.length_b   1.000
_cell.length_c   1.000
_cell.angle_alpha   90.00
_cell.angle_beta   90.00
_cell.angle_gamma   90.00
#
_symmetry.space_group_name_H-M   'P 1'
#
loop_
_entity.id
_entity.type
_entity.pdbx_description
1 polymer ?
#
loop_
_entity_poly.entity_id
_entity_poly.type
_entity_poly.pdbx_seq_one_letter_code
_entity_poly.pdbx_strand_id
1 'polypeptide(L)'
;MNADLLGLQCISQLLDIHLLNNSPWSDASPLFECLLGFTSSPVLYLRRPSAAPRVIGEVLRSFRGSPHLLSPASEAVTNLFERWWLPVLGGGSNASFNGHTNAAASSALIKGGALEYYWYVLDVMKICVVLLPTNFKLAVLNYFKAIFELILELEAHRPPITRRLESCLERVCLHPSPDVPPQLLLDLLCLVSLSVSRKLLHAHEGATTSRLLNSGVVNVYSSNREICVRKLPLVFDALKVLMGKPIEEDDGNVEEDIDAAAHTFKCLIHACIDQSLIKQKPTIVEKLCATIQSLLGYHRTNAPALSMDLAFEVVPAMFDKLGE
;
A
#
# COMPACT_ATOMS: atom_id res chain seq x y z
N MET A 1 32.43 -11.01 5.12
CA MET A 1 31.68 -10.95 3.85
C MET A 1 30.78 -12.19 3.82
N ASN A 2 29.45 -12.04 3.80
CA ASN A 2 28.53 -13.17 4.03
C ASN A 2 28.43 -14.07 2.79
N ALA A 3 28.68 -15.37 2.96
CA ALA A 3 28.56 -16.37 1.91
C ALA A 3 27.16 -16.40 1.26
N ASP A 4 26.10 -16.10 2.02
CA ASP A 4 24.71 -16.10 1.52
C ASP A 4 24.43 -14.97 0.51
N LEU A 5 25.04 -13.79 0.69
CA LEU A 5 24.90 -12.67 -0.26
C LEU A 5 25.60 -12.98 -1.57
N LEU A 6 26.80 -13.59 -1.48
CA LEU A 6 27.53 -14.05 -2.66
C LEU A 6 26.76 -15.15 -3.38
N GLY A 7 26.12 -16.07 -2.64
CA GLY A 7 25.25 -17.10 -3.20
C GLY A 7 24.07 -16.52 -4.00
N LEU A 8 23.35 -15.54 -3.44
CA LEU A 8 22.27 -14.84 -4.16
C LEU A 8 22.77 -14.10 -5.41
N GLN A 9 23.94 -13.45 -5.32
CA GLN A 9 24.57 -12.79 -6.46
C GLN A 9 25.00 -13.79 -7.54
N CYS A 10 25.55 -14.94 -7.17
CA CYS A 10 25.88 -16.01 -8.09
C CYS A 10 24.63 -16.55 -8.80
N ILE A 11 23.53 -16.79 -8.07
CA ILE A 11 22.26 -17.23 -8.67
C ILE A 11 21.74 -16.18 -9.67
N SER A 12 21.79 -14.89 -9.30
CA SER A 12 21.42 -13.80 -10.21
C SER A 12 22.26 -13.80 -11.49
N GLN A 13 23.59 -13.94 -11.37
CA GLN A 13 24.50 -13.96 -12.51
C GLN A 13 24.27 -15.17 -13.41
N LEU A 14 23.95 -16.34 -12.84
CA LEU A 14 23.59 -17.53 -13.62
C LEU A 14 22.26 -17.32 -14.37
N LEU A 15 21.27 -16.70 -13.75
CA LEU A 15 20.02 -16.34 -14.40
C LEU A 15 20.23 -15.32 -15.53
N ASP A 16 21.15 -14.37 -15.37
CA ASP A 16 21.53 -13.44 -16.44
C ASP A 16 22.24 -14.15 -17.60
N ILE A 17 23.04 -15.18 -17.35
CA ILE A 17 23.64 -16.02 -18.39
C ILE A 17 22.55 -16.77 -19.18
N HIS A 18 21.53 -17.31 -18.50
CA HIS A 18 20.39 -17.94 -19.17
C HIS A 18 19.60 -16.94 -20.02
N LEU A 19 19.43 -15.70 -19.54
CA LEU A 19 18.83 -14.61 -20.31
C LEU A 19 19.65 -14.29 -21.57
N LEU A 20 20.97 -14.14 -21.44
CA LEU A 20 21.89 -13.86 -22.55
C LEU A 20 21.85 -14.96 -23.61
N ASN A 21 21.73 -16.21 -23.18
CA ASN A 21 21.68 -17.38 -24.07
C ASN A 21 20.28 -17.67 -24.63
N ASN A 22 19.25 -16.87 -24.31
CA ASN A 22 17.84 -17.16 -24.63
C ASN A 22 17.43 -18.60 -24.26
N SER A 23 17.88 -19.07 -23.10
CA SER A 23 17.54 -20.41 -22.61
C SER A 23 16.04 -20.54 -22.33
N PRO A 24 15.45 -21.74 -22.50
CA PRO A 24 14.06 -21.97 -22.12
C PRO A 24 13.87 -21.79 -20.60
N TRP A 25 12.66 -21.41 -20.19
CA TRP A 25 12.32 -21.26 -18.76
C TRP A 25 12.59 -22.52 -17.94
N SER A 26 12.49 -23.71 -18.53
CA SER A 26 12.80 -24.99 -17.85
C SER A 26 14.19 -25.01 -17.21
N ASP A 27 15.15 -24.31 -17.79
CA ASP A 27 16.55 -24.32 -17.34
C ASP A 27 16.78 -23.25 -16.27
N ALA A 28 16.06 -22.13 -16.37
CA ALA A 28 16.12 -21.02 -15.41
C ALA A 28 15.23 -21.25 -14.17
N SER A 29 14.14 -22.03 -14.30
CA SER A 29 13.15 -22.20 -13.25
C SER A 29 13.71 -22.79 -11.95
N PRO A 30 14.63 -23.78 -11.94
CA PRO A 30 15.14 -24.33 -10.68
C PRO A 30 15.98 -23.29 -9.91
N LEU A 31 16.72 -22.45 -10.64
CA LEU A 31 17.51 -21.36 -10.06
C LEU A 31 16.61 -20.25 -9.52
N PHE A 32 15.52 -19.93 -10.24
CA PHE A 32 14.56 -18.94 -9.80
C PHE A 32 13.75 -19.42 -8.58
N GLU A 33 13.31 -20.67 -8.57
CA GLU A 33 12.67 -21.30 -7.41
C GLU A 33 13.61 -21.38 -6.20
N CYS A 34 14.90 -21.65 -6.43
CA CYS A 34 15.91 -21.56 -5.38
C CYS A 34 15.97 -20.15 -4.79
N LEU A 35 15.97 -19.11 -5.64
CA LEU A 35 15.94 -17.70 -5.24
C LEU A 35 14.69 -17.36 -4.40
N LEU A 36 13.51 -17.83 -4.80
CA LEU A 36 12.27 -17.69 -4.03
C LEU A 36 12.30 -18.49 -2.71
N GLY A 37 13.03 -19.60 -2.67
CA GLY A 37 13.26 -20.39 -1.45
C GLY A 37 13.93 -19.58 -0.34
N PHE A 38 14.82 -18.63 -0.70
CA PHE A 38 15.47 -17.73 0.27
C PHE A 38 14.49 -16.76 0.94
N THR A 39 13.31 -16.52 0.37
CA THR A 39 12.28 -15.66 0.98
C THR A 39 11.29 -16.45 1.84
N SER A 40 11.34 -17.78 1.80
CA SER A 40 10.38 -18.67 2.45
C SER A 40 10.97 -19.53 3.59
N SER A 41 12.29 -19.54 3.78
CA SER A 41 12.96 -20.38 4.78
C SER A 41 13.27 -19.63 6.08
N PRO A 42 12.83 -20.12 7.26
CA PRO A 42 13.12 -19.48 8.56
C PRO A 42 14.59 -19.53 8.95
N VAL A 43 15.32 -20.55 8.51
CA VAL A 43 16.72 -20.81 8.91
C VAL A 43 17.66 -19.77 8.30
N LEU A 44 17.32 -19.24 7.13
CA LEU A 44 18.12 -18.25 6.41
C LEU A 44 17.79 -16.81 6.83
N TYR A 45 16.76 -16.61 7.65
CA TYR A 45 16.30 -15.28 8.05
C TYR A 45 17.19 -14.60 9.11
N LEU A 46 17.78 -15.37 10.04
CA LEU A 46 18.65 -14.82 11.11
C LEU A 46 19.89 -14.06 10.58
N ARG A 47 20.18 -14.12 9.27
CA ARG A 47 21.42 -13.59 8.68
C ARG A 47 21.34 -12.46 7.66
N ARG A 48 20.15 -12.00 7.21
CA ARG A 48 19.86 -10.64 6.63
C ARG A 48 18.69 -10.68 5.61
N PRO A 49 17.57 -9.99 5.88
CA PRO A 49 16.36 -10.04 5.02
C PRO A 49 16.31 -9.10 3.81
N SER A 50 17.29 -8.21 3.58
CA SER A 50 17.16 -7.16 2.56
C SER A 50 17.68 -7.53 1.17
N ALA A 51 18.48 -8.59 1.05
CA ALA A 51 19.14 -8.92 -0.22
C ALA A 51 18.21 -9.66 -1.19
N ALA A 52 17.50 -10.69 -0.73
CA ALA A 52 16.70 -11.54 -1.61
C ALA A 52 15.57 -10.78 -2.34
N PRO A 53 14.73 -9.95 -1.68
CA PRO A 53 13.75 -9.12 -2.38
C PRO A 53 14.38 -8.22 -3.45
N ARG A 54 15.57 -7.68 -3.18
CA ARG A 54 16.28 -6.82 -4.12
C ARG A 54 16.80 -7.61 -5.33
N VAL A 55 17.42 -8.76 -5.12
CA VAL A 55 17.92 -9.63 -6.20
C VAL A 55 16.77 -10.13 -7.07
N ILE A 56 15.64 -10.56 -6.48
CA ILE A 56 14.45 -10.95 -7.25
C ILE A 56 13.97 -9.78 -8.13
N GLY A 57 13.93 -8.57 -7.57
CA GLY A 57 13.59 -7.37 -8.33
C GLY A 57 14.59 -7.01 -9.43
N GLU A 58 15.88 -7.28 -9.24
CA GLU A 58 16.92 -7.11 -10.26
C GLU A 58 16.74 -8.09 -11.42
N VAL A 59 16.51 -9.37 -11.11
CA VAL A 59 16.23 -10.43 -12.10
C VAL A 59 14.94 -10.14 -12.88
N LEU A 60 13.84 -9.80 -12.21
CA LEU A 60 12.59 -9.42 -12.91
C LEU A 60 12.80 -8.20 -13.82
N ARG A 61 13.67 -7.27 -13.43
CA ARG A 61 14.00 -6.10 -14.26
C ARG A 61 14.84 -6.50 -15.47
N SER A 62 15.79 -7.43 -15.34
CA SER A 62 16.58 -7.93 -16.48
C SER A 62 15.69 -8.69 -17.47
N PHE A 63 14.67 -9.40 -16.98
CA PHE A 63 13.71 -10.12 -17.84
C PHE A 63 12.71 -9.24 -18.60
N ARG A 64 12.62 -7.92 -18.35
CA ARG A 64 11.64 -7.04 -19.01
C ARG A 64 11.73 -7.03 -20.55
N GLY A 65 12.89 -7.36 -21.12
CA GLY A 65 13.07 -7.50 -22.58
C GLY A 65 12.70 -8.87 -23.15
N SER A 66 12.41 -9.86 -22.29
CA SER A 66 12.26 -11.27 -22.64
C SER A 66 10.96 -11.84 -22.07
N PRO A 67 9.82 -11.70 -22.78
CA PRO A 67 8.50 -12.08 -22.24
C PRO A 67 8.40 -13.57 -21.90
N HIS A 68 9.16 -14.42 -22.60
CA HIS A 68 9.23 -15.86 -22.37
C HIS A 68 9.84 -16.25 -21.01
N LEU A 69 10.64 -15.37 -20.39
CA LEU A 69 11.18 -15.54 -19.03
C LEU A 69 10.39 -14.71 -18.02
N LEU A 70 9.96 -13.51 -18.40
CA LEU A 70 9.24 -12.60 -17.50
C LEU A 70 7.89 -13.17 -17.06
N SER A 71 7.10 -13.75 -17.97
CA SER A 71 5.77 -14.25 -17.63
C SER A 71 5.84 -15.40 -16.62
N PRO A 72 6.64 -16.47 -16.84
CA PRO A 72 6.77 -17.54 -15.86
C PRO A 72 7.41 -17.10 -14.54
N ALA A 73 8.38 -16.18 -14.56
CA ALA A 73 8.96 -15.63 -13.33
C ALA A 73 7.95 -14.81 -12.52
N SER A 74 7.11 -14.02 -13.22
CA SER A 74 6.03 -13.24 -12.60
C SER A 74 4.94 -14.14 -12.03
N GLU A 75 4.64 -15.24 -12.71
CA GLU A 75 3.74 -16.29 -12.23
C GLU A 75 4.29 -16.93 -10.96
N ALA A 76 5.56 -17.34 -10.93
CA ALA A 76 6.19 -17.94 -9.75
C ALA A 76 6.17 -16.98 -8.53
N VAL A 77 6.43 -15.69 -8.74
CA VAL A 77 6.34 -14.66 -7.69
C VAL A 77 4.89 -14.47 -7.19
N THR A 78 3.91 -14.52 -8.10
CA THR A 78 2.49 -14.42 -7.75
C THR A 78 2.02 -15.66 -6.99
N ASN A 79 2.42 -16.85 -7.45
CA ASN A 79 2.13 -18.13 -6.80
C ASN A 79 2.74 -18.22 -5.40
N LEU A 80 3.95 -17.67 -5.20
CA LEU A 80 4.54 -17.53 -3.88
C LEU A 80 3.61 -16.70 -2.97
N PHE A 81 3.15 -15.54 -3.45
CA PHE A 81 2.25 -14.69 -2.69
C PHE A 81 0.91 -15.39 -2.35
N GLU A 82 0.30 -16.02 -3.34
CA GLU A 82 -0.94 -16.77 -3.20
C GLU A 82 -0.83 -17.93 -2.21
N ARG A 83 0.26 -18.69 -2.26
CA ARG A 83 0.50 -19.81 -1.35
C ARG A 83 0.41 -19.41 0.12
N TRP A 84 0.87 -18.20 0.45
CA TRP A 84 0.80 -17.69 1.81
C TRP A 84 -0.55 -17.07 2.15
N TRP A 85 -1.18 -16.34 1.22
CA TRP A 85 -2.42 -15.62 1.54
C TRP A 85 -3.73 -16.36 1.27
N LEU A 86 -3.80 -17.29 0.31
CA LEU A 86 -5.02 -18.07 0.02
C LEU A 86 -5.54 -18.84 1.25
N PRO A 87 -4.69 -19.49 2.08
CA PRO A 87 -5.16 -20.17 3.29
C PRO A 87 -5.81 -19.21 4.30
N VAL A 88 -5.38 -17.96 4.32
CA VAL A 88 -5.91 -16.92 5.22
C VAL A 88 -7.18 -16.30 4.63
N LEU A 89 -7.27 -16.12 3.32
CA LEU A 89 -8.46 -15.60 2.65
C LEU A 89 -9.58 -16.65 2.54
N GLY A 90 -9.32 -17.90 2.95
CA GLY A 90 -10.34 -18.93 3.14
C GLY A 90 -10.74 -19.72 1.89
N GLY A 91 -9.92 -19.76 0.82
CA GLY A 91 -10.27 -20.54 -0.37
C GLY A 91 -9.11 -20.83 -1.32
N GLY A 92 -8.90 -22.12 -1.62
CA GLY A 92 -8.10 -22.56 -2.75
C GLY A 92 -8.70 -22.11 -4.08
N SER A 93 -7.85 -22.07 -5.12
CA SER A 93 -8.16 -21.62 -6.48
C SER A 93 -9.58 -22.02 -6.93
N ASN A 94 -10.43 -21.01 -7.21
CA ASN A 94 -11.79 -21.06 -7.82
C ASN A 94 -13.01 -20.70 -6.93
N ALA A 95 -12.85 -20.06 -5.78
CA ALA A 95 -14.00 -19.50 -5.06
C ALA A 95 -14.32 -18.07 -5.53
N SER A 96 -15.51 -17.88 -6.12
CA SER A 96 -16.15 -16.56 -6.24
C SER A 96 -16.17 -15.89 -4.88
N PHE A 97 -15.62 -14.68 -4.81
CA PHE A 97 -15.43 -13.90 -3.59
C PHE A 97 -16.79 -13.40 -3.06
N ASN A 98 -17.54 -14.28 -2.40
CA ASN A 98 -18.75 -13.91 -1.67
C ASN A 98 -18.33 -13.68 -0.21
N GLY A 99 -18.33 -12.41 0.22
CA GLY A 99 -17.78 -11.88 1.47
C GLY A 99 -18.37 -12.48 2.76
N HIS A 100 -18.12 -13.76 3.01
CA HIS A 100 -18.41 -14.44 4.27
C HIS A 100 -17.09 -14.99 4.80
N THR A 101 -16.53 -14.31 5.81
CA THR A 101 -15.28 -14.69 6.47
C THR A 101 -15.47 -15.97 7.28
N ASN A 102 -14.65 -16.99 6.98
CA ASN A 102 -14.61 -18.21 7.77
C ASN A 102 -13.80 -17.96 9.06
N ALA A 103 -14.28 -18.36 10.24
CA ALA A 103 -13.57 -18.21 11.53
C ALA A 103 -12.13 -18.81 11.55
N ALA A 104 -11.82 -19.69 10.59
CA ALA A 104 -10.49 -20.23 10.35
C ALA A 104 -9.49 -19.19 9.81
N ALA A 105 -9.94 -18.26 8.96
CA ALA A 105 -9.16 -17.13 8.42
C ALA A 105 -8.65 -16.23 9.56
N SER A 106 -9.56 -15.86 10.45
CA SER A 106 -9.28 -15.09 11.66
C SER A 106 -8.29 -15.85 12.55
N SER A 107 -8.51 -17.14 12.81
CA SER A 107 -7.60 -17.93 13.66
C SER A 107 -6.20 -18.10 13.07
N ALA A 108 -6.03 -18.17 11.74
CA ALA A 108 -4.72 -18.30 11.09
C ALA A 108 -3.91 -17.00 11.15
N LEU A 109 -4.57 -15.86 10.91
CA LEU A 109 -3.98 -14.52 11.08
C LEU A 109 -3.70 -14.22 12.57
N ILE A 110 -4.51 -14.77 13.47
CA ILE A 110 -4.46 -14.48 14.92
C ILE A 110 -3.49 -15.37 15.70
N LYS A 111 -3.41 -16.67 15.42
CA LYS A 111 -2.64 -17.67 16.21
C LYS A 111 -1.26 -18.01 15.65
N GLY A 112 -0.91 -17.59 14.44
CA GLY A 112 0.27 -18.10 13.76
C GLY A 112 1.59 -17.52 14.29
N GLY A 113 2.50 -18.38 14.76
CA GLY A 113 3.95 -18.11 14.84
C GLY A 113 4.62 -17.89 13.47
N ALA A 114 3.83 -17.54 12.45
CA ALA A 114 4.18 -17.36 11.06
C ALA A 114 4.00 -15.91 10.57
N LEU A 115 3.79 -14.94 11.49
CA LEU A 115 3.61 -13.52 11.14
C LEU A 115 4.81 -12.96 10.35
N GLU A 116 6.01 -13.44 10.67
CA GLU A 116 7.25 -13.07 9.99
C GLU A 116 7.22 -13.44 8.50
N TYR A 117 6.64 -14.59 8.12
CA TYR A 117 6.59 -15.01 6.70
C TYR A 117 5.73 -14.10 5.84
N TYR A 118 4.57 -13.69 6.34
CA TYR A 118 3.69 -12.76 5.63
C TYR A 118 4.40 -11.43 5.33
N TRP A 119 5.23 -10.97 6.27
CA TRP A 119 6.03 -9.76 6.09
C TRP A 119 7.07 -9.90 4.99
N TYR A 120 7.80 -11.01 4.92
CA TYR A 120 8.81 -11.20 3.86
C TYR A 120 8.21 -11.21 2.48
N VAL A 121 7.10 -11.92 2.32
CA VAL A 121 6.40 -11.99 1.04
C VAL A 121 5.94 -10.59 0.63
N LEU A 122 5.44 -9.78 1.56
CA LEU A 122 5.10 -8.38 1.30
C LEU A 122 6.33 -7.51 0.98
N ASP A 123 7.48 -7.75 1.61
CA ASP A 123 8.72 -7.04 1.29
C ASP A 123 9.23 -7.38 -0.13
N VAL A 124 9.03 -8.63 -0.59
CA VAL A 124 9.24 -9.02 -1.99
C VAL A 124 8.26 -8.29 -2.90
N MET A 125 6.96 -8.28 -2.56
CA MET A 125 5.95 -7.58 -3.35
C MET A 125 6.21 -6.08 -3.46
N LYS A 126 6.69 -5.42 -2.40
CA LYS A 126 7.03 -3.99 -2.41
C LYS A 126 7.99 -3.62 -3.53
N ILE A 127 8.87 -4.54 -3.93
CA ILE A 127 9.83 -4.33 -5.02
C ILE A 127 9.25 -4.83 -6.35
N CYS A 128 8.60 -6.01 -6.33
CA CYS A 128 8.22 -6.72 -7.55
C CYS A 128 6.91 -6.20 -8.18
N VAL A 129 5.96 -5.67 -7.41
CA VAL A 129 4.60 -5.35 -7.90
C VAL A 129 4.60 -4.39 -9.11
N VAL A 130 5.53 -3.42 -9.13
CA VAL A 130 5.68 -2.46 -10.25
C VAL A 130 6.42 -3.07 -11.45
N LEU A 131 7.09 -4.20 -11.26
CA LEU A 131 7.82 -4.94 -12.28
C LEU A 131 6.95 -5.99 -12.99
N LEU A 132 5.86 -6.42 -12.36
CA LEU A 132 4.96 -7.44 -12.90
C LEU A 132 4.22 -6.95 -14.16
N PRO A 133 3.99 -7.85 -15.14
CA PRO A 133 3.02 -7.64 -16.22
C PRO A 133 1.62 -7.36 -15.68
N THR A 134 0.77 -6.76 -16.51
CA THR A 134 -0.57 -6.27 -16.15
C THR A 134 -1.44 -7.31 -15.46
N ASN A 135 -1.57 -8.51 -16.01
CA ASN A 135 -2.40 -9.58 -15.46
C ASN A 135 -2.00 -9.95 -14.02
N PHE A 136 -0.70 -10.15 -13.77
CA PHE A 136 -0.19 -10.51 -12.44
C PHE A 136 -0.28 -9.35 -11.46
N LYS A 137 0.02 -8.12 -11.92
CA LYS A 137 -0.13 -6.90 -11.11
C LYS A 137 -1.56 -6.72 -10.62
N LEU A 138 -2.55 -6.89 -11.50
CA LEU A 138 -3.96 -6.78 -11.13
C LEU A 138 -4.41 -7.88 -10.17
N ALA A 139 -3.94 -9.12 -10.34
CA ALA A 139 -4.19 -10.20 -9.39
C ALA A 139 -3.69 -9.84 -7.98
N VAL A 140 -2.42 -9.40 -7.86
CA VAL A 140 -1.82 -8.97 -6.59
C VAL A 140 -2.59 -7.82 -5.94
N LEU A 141 -3.01 -6.81 -6.71
CA LEU A 141 -3.80 -5.69 -6.18
C LEU A 141 -5.20 -6.14 -5.69
N ASN A 142 -5.84 -7.09 -6.36
CA ASN A 142 -7.10 -7.67 -5.88
C ASN A 142 -6.90 -8.45 -4.57
N TYR A 143 -5.78 -9.16 -4.42
CA TYR A 143 -5.47 -9.76 -3.14
C TYR A 143 -5.21 -8.73 -2.04
N PHE A 144 -4.52 -7.62 -2.34
CA PHE A 144 -4.35 -6.53 -1.36
C PHE A 144 -5.71 -6.01 -0.91
N LYS A 145 -6.66 -5.83 -1.83
CA LYS A 145 -8.03 -5.41 -1.53
C LYS A 145 -8.71 -6.38 -0.56
N ALA A 146 -8.69 -7.67 -0.89
CA ALA A 146 -9.23 -8.75 -0.05
C ALA A 146 -8.60 -8.76 1.37
N ILE A 147 -7.28 -8.56 1.47
CA ILE A 147 -6.59 -8.54 2.77
C ILE A 147 -6.98 -7.30 3.59
N PHE A 148 -7.08 -6.13 2.97
CA PHE A 148 -7.54 -4.92 3.66
C PHE A 148 -8.99 -5.05 4.15
N GLU A 149 -9.88 -5.60 3.33
CA GLU A 149 -11.27 -5.89 3.72
C GLU A 149 -11.32 -6.83 4.93
N LEU A 150 -10.55 -7.92 4.90
CA LEU A 150 -10.44 -8.84 6.03
C LEU A 150 -9.93 -8.14 7.30
N ILE A 151 -8.89 -7.30 7.20
CA ILE A 151 -8.35 -6.56 8.34
C ILE A 151 -9.43 -5.64 8.95
N LEU A 152 -10.21 -4.97 8.11
CA LEU A 152 -11.31 -4.10 8.55
C LEU A 152 -12.46 -4.86 9.20
N GLU A 153 -12.82 -6.03 8.68
CA GLU A 153 -13.91 -6.88 9.19
C GLU A 153 -13.57 -7.50 10.54
N LEU A 154 -12.32 -7.92 10.74
CA LEU A 154 -11.90 -8.54 11.98
C LEU A 154 -11.75 -7.53 13.13
N GLU A 155 -11.83 -6.23 12.84
CA GLU A 155 -11.43 -5.13 13.74
C GLU A 155 -10.08 -5.42 14.44
N ALA A 156 -9.26 -6.25 13.79
CA ALA A 156 -8.09 -6.84 14.40
C ALA A 156 -6.91 -5.93 14.11
N HIS A 157 -6.36 -5.36 15.18
CA HIS A 157 -5.16 -4.52 15.09
C HIS A 157 -3.96 -5.36 14.61
N ARG A 158 -3.63 -5.27 13.31
CA ARG A 158 -2.45 -5.93 12.70
C ARG A 158 -1.54 -4.94 11.94
N PRO A 159 -1.04 -3.91 12.62
CA PRO A 159 -0.26 -2.82 12.01
C PRO A 159 0.91 -3.27 11.14
N PRO A 160 1.71 -4.29 11.49
CA PRO A 160 2.85 -4.68 10.65
C PRO A 160 2.50 -5.20 9.26
N ILE A 161 1.28 -5.72 9.07
CA ILE A 161 0.77 -6.20 7.77
C ILE A 161 0.19 -5.02 7.00
N THR A 162 -0.68 -4.23 7.64
CA THR A 162 -1.27 -3.01 7.08
C THR A 162 -0.20 -2.06 6.55
N ARG A 163 0.84 -1.78 7.35
CA ARG A 163 1.98 -0.92 6.97
C ARG A 163 2.71 -1.41 5.73
N ARG A 164 2.93 -2.70 5.61
CA ARG A 164 3.64 -3.29 4.47
C ARG A 164 2.78 -3.28 3.22
N LEU A 165 1.48 -3.54 3.35
CA LEU A 165 0.53 -3.37 2.25
C LEU A 165 0.48 -1.92 1.77
N GLU A 166 0.39 -0.96 2.70
CA GLU A 166 0.46 0.47 2.38
C GLU A 166 1.78 0.83 1.69
N SER A 167 2.91 0.32 2.16
CA SER A 167 4.22 0.52 1.51
C SER A 167 4.28 -0.08 0.09
N CYS A 168 3.63 -1.22 -0.15
CA CYS A 168 3.52 -1.80 -1.48
C CYS A 168 2.63 -0.93 -2.38
N LEU A 169 1.51 -0.44 -1.85
CA LEU A 169 0.58 0.41 -2.57
C LEU A 169 1.19 1.78 -2.88
N GLU A 170 1.97 2.36 -1.96
CA GLU A 170 2.69 3.62 -2.16
C GLU A 170 3.65 3.49 -3.35
N ARG A 171 4.35 2.36 -3.47
CA ARG A 171 5.20 2.05 -4.63
C ARG A 171 4.43 2.02 -5.95
N VAL A 172 3.22 1.46 -5.95
CA VAL A 172 2.33 1.44 -7.11
C VAL A 172 1.87 2.85 -7.46
N CYS A 173 1.51 3.67 -6.47
CA CYS A 173 1.15 5.07 -6.67
C CYS A 173 2.34 5.91 -7.19
N LEU A 174 3.55 5.67 -6.71
CA LEU A 174 4.74 6.38 -7.19
C LEU A 174 5.17 5.98 -8.61
N HIS A 175 4.67 4.85 -9.14
CA HIS A 175 4.94 4.40 -10.51
C HIS A 175 3.62 4.13 -11.24
N PRO A 176 2.85 5.19 -11.58
CA PRO A 176 1.57 5.05 -12.26
C PRO A 176 1.74 4.26 -13.55
N SER A 177 0.87 3.28 -13.75
CA SER A 177 0.83 2.45 -14.94
C SER A 177 -0.58 2.54 -15.50
N PRO A 178 -0.74 2.79 -16.81
CA PRO A 178 -2.06 2.94 -17.44
C PRO A 178 -2.90 1.67 -17.33
N ASP A 179 -2.24 0.55 -17.03
CA ASP A 179 -2.82 -0.77 -16.87
C ASP A 179 -3.60 -0.97 -15.57
N VAL A 180 -3.42 -0.10 -14.57
CA VAL A 180 -4.13 -0.20 -13.29
C VAL A 180 -5.45 0.58 -13.37
N PRO A 181 -6.62 -0.08 -13.25
CA PRO A 181 -7.91 0.60 -13.29
C PRO A 181 -8.01 1.64 -12.17
N PRO A 182 -8.38 2.90 -12.49
CA PRO A 182 -8.55 3.94 -11.47
C PRO A 182 -9.54 3.57 -10.36
N GLN A 183 -10.57 2.77 -10.69
CA GLN A 183 -11.54 2.27 -9.71
C GLN A 183 -10.90 1.32 -8.69
N LEU A 184 -10.05 0.39 -9.13
CA LEU A 184 -9.39 -0.56 -8.22
C LEU A 184 -8.44 0.17 -7.27
N LEU A 185 -7.66 1.12 -7.80
CA LEU A 185 -6.76 1.94 -6.98
C LEU A 185 -7.55 2.80 -5.98
N LEU A 186 -8.66 3.41 -6.41
CA LEU A 186 -9.52 4.19 -5.53
C LEU A 186 -10.14 3.34 -4.41
N ASP A 187 -10.60 2.13 -4.72
CA ASP A 187 -11.14 1.20 -3.72
C ASP A 187 -10.09 0.89 -2.64
N LEU A 188 -8.85 0.59 -3.04
CA LEU A 188 -7.73 0.35 -2.12
C LEU A 188 -7.44 1.57 -1.23
N LEU A 189 -7.39 2.77 -1.82
CA LEU A 189 -7.19 4.02 -1.05
C LEU A 189 -8.35 4.31 -0.10
N CYS A 190 -9.58 3.95 -0.48
CA CYS A 190 -10.75 4.03 0.41
C CYS A 190 -10.62 3.07 1.59
N LEU A 191 -10.14 1.84 1.38
CA LEU A 191 -9.91 0.88 2.46
C LEU A 191 -8.84 1.39 3.45
N VAL A 192 -7.75 1.98 2.95
CA VAL A 192 -6.73 2.65 3.78
C VAL A 192 -7.34 3.83 4.56
N SER A 193 -8.18 4.63 3.91
CA SER A 193 -8.86 5.76 4.59
C SER A 193 -9.80 5.26 5.69
N LEU A 194 -10.50 4.14 5.47
CA LEU A 194 -11.36 3.50 6.45
C LEU A 194 -10.57 2.91 7.63
N SER A 195 -9.40 2.31 7.41
CA SER A 195 -8.57 1.77 8.50
C SER A 195 -8.06 2.89 9.40
N VAL A 196 -7.69 4.04 8.82
CA VAL A 196 -7.35 5.26 9.58
C VAL A 196 -8.55 5.73 10.41
N SER A 197 -9.72 5.82 9.78
CA SER A 197 -10.92 6.38 10.41
C SER A 197 -11.42 5.53 11.58
N ARG A 198 -11.24 4.20 11.50
CA ARG A 198 -11.52 3.26 12.58
C ARG A 198 -10.43 3.17 13.65
N LYS A 199 -9.37 3.99 13.54
CA LYS A 199 -8.20 3.98 14.44
C LYS A 199 -7.51 2.61 14.54
N LEU A 200 -7.56 1.84 13.44
CA LEU A 200 -6.90 0.53 13.33
C LEU A 200 -5.41 0.65 12.94
N LEU A 201 -4.87 1.88 12.94
CA LEU A 201 -3.48 2.23 12.65
C LEU A 201 -2.80 2.71 13.93
N HIS A 202 -1.52 2.38 14.10
CA HIS A 202 -0.73 2.81 15.25
C HIS A 202 -0.37 4.31 15.20
N ALA A 203 0.13 4.80 16.33
CA ALA A 203 0.60 6.17 16.52
C ALA A 203 1.74 6.60 15.57
N HIS A 204 2.48 5.69 14.92
CA HIS A 204 3.76 5.98 14.23
C HIS A 204 3.80 5.69 12.71
N GLU A 205 2.66 5.71 12.02
CA GLU A 205 2.59 5.34 10.59
C GLU A 205 1.82 6.36 9.72
N GLY A 206 1.35 7.45 10.34
CA GLY A 206 0.53 8.46 9.69
C GLY A 206 1.24 9.16 8.53
N ALA A 207 2.55 9.36 8.59
CA ALA A 207 3.31 9.97 7.51
C ALA A 207 3.34 9.11 6.25
N THR A 208 3.49 7.79 6.39
CA THR A 208 3.47 6.86 5.24
C THR A 208 2.08 6.79 4.63
N THR A 209 1.05 6.66 5.47
CA THR A 209 -0.34 6.67 5.01
C THR A 209 -0.69 7.99 4.31
N SER A 210 -0.22 9.13 4.84
CA SER A 210 -0.44 10.45 4.24
C SER A 210 0.23 10.56 2.87
N ARG A 211 1.49 10.14 2.72
CA ARG A 211 2.18 10.12 1.41
C ARG A 211 1.51 9.19 0.39
N LEU A 212 1.03 8.03 0.85
CA LEU A 212 0.25 7.11 0.03
C LEU A 212 -1.06 7.75 -0.44
N LEU A 213 -1.82 8.36 0.46
CA LEU A 213 -3.06 9.06 0.11
C LEU A 213 -2.81 10.23 -0.83
N ASN A 214 -1.74 11.01 -0.61
CA ASN A 214 -1.36 12.10 -1.49
C ASN A 214 -1.11 11.61 -2.93
N SER A 215 -0.13 10.73 -3.10
CA SER A 215 0.26 10.22 -4.43
C SER A 215 -0.87 9.44 -5.09
N GLY A 216 -1.54 8.57 -4.35
CA GLY A 216 -2.63 7.74 -4.87
C GLY A 216 -3.85 8.55 -5.32
N VAL A 217 -4.32 9.48 -4.49
CA VAL A 217 -5.53 10.27 -4.81
C VAL A 217 -5.28 11.21 -5.97
N VAL A 218 -4.11 11.86 -6.03
CA VAL A 218 -3.72 12.71 -7.17
C VAL A 218 -3.72 11.90 -8.47
N ASN A 219 -3.16 10.69 -8.46
CA ASN A 219 -3.15 9.81 -9.64
C ASN A 219 -4.54 9.36 -10.08
N VAL A 220 -5.41 8.99 -9.13
CA VAL A 220 -6.80 8.61 -9.46
C VAL A 220 -7.56 9.82 -9.98
N TYR A 221 -7.37 11.00 -9.39
CA TYR A 221 -8.03 12.22 -9.82
C TYR A 221 -7.65 12.60 -11.25
N SER A 222 -6.36 12.54 -11.60
CA SER A 222 -5.89 12.83 -12.96
C SER A 222 -6.39 11.82 -13.99
N SER A 223 -6.62 10.57 -13.59
CA SER A 223 -7.04 9.49 -14.48
C SER A 223 -8.55 9.39 -14.65
N ASN A 224 -9.30 9.47 -13.54
CA ASN A 224 -10.75 9.48 -13.53
C ASN A 224 -11.26 10.33 -12.36
N ARG A 225 -11.45 11.61 -12.67
CA ARG A 225 -11.91 12.60 -11.72
C ARG A 225 -13.28 12.30 -11.12
N GLU A 226 -14.22 11.80 -11.92
CA GLU A 226 -15.62 11.70 -11.48
C GLU A 226 -15.77 10.74 -10.31
N ILE A 227 -15.11 9.57 -10.38
CA ILE A 227 -15.12 8.57 -9.33
C ILE A 227 -14.36 9.06 -8.10
N CYS A 228 -13.21 9.73 -8.30
CA CYS A 228 -12.35 10.22 -7.23
C CYS A 228 -13.09 11.22 -6.35
N VAL A 229 -13.73 12.21 -7.00
CA VAL A 229 -14.46 13.30 -6.34
C VAL A 229 -15.53 12.79 -5.37
N ARG A 230 -16.23 11.71 -5.72
CA ARG A 230 -17.29 11.14 -4.85
C ARG A 230 -16.72 10.56 -3.53
N LYS A 231 -15.43 10.22 -3.51
CA LYS A 231 -14.74 9.59 -2.37
C LYS A 231 -13.78 10.55 -1.65
N LEU A 232 -13.51 11.75 -2.18
CA LEU A 232 -12.67 12.76 -1.53
C LEU A 232 -13.06 13.03 -0.06
N PRO A 233 -14.35 13.18 0.32
CA PRO A 233 -14.70 13.41 1.72
C PRO A 233 -14.17 12.34 2.68
N LEU A 234 -14.16 11.07 2.26
CA LEU A 234 -13.63 9.97 3.06
C LEU A 234 -12.12 10.10 3.30
N VAL A 235 -11.37 10.51 2.27
CA VAL A 235 -9.92 10.74 2.37
C VAL A 235 -9.62 11.91 3.30
N PHE A 236 -10.36 13.00 3.17
CA PHE A 236 -10.20 14.19 4.01
C PHE A 236 -10.54 13.89 5.49
N ASP A 237 -11.56 13.08 5.74
CA ASP A 237 -11.87 12.61 7.09
C ASP A 237 -10.75 11.74 7.68
N ALA A 238 -10.12 10.88 6.88
CA ALA A 238 -8.96 10.10 7.31
C ALA A 238 -7.77 11.01 7.67
N LEU A 239 -7.44 11.99 6.82
CA LEU A 239 -6.35 12.94 7.10
C LEU A 239 -6.62 13.78 8.36
N LYS A 240 -7.87 14.18 8.59
CA LYS A 240 -8.28 14.82 9.84
C LYS A 240 -7.97 13.93 11.06
N VAL A 241 -8.28 12.64 10.98
CA VAL A 241 -7.99 11.70 12.07
C VAL A 241 -6.48 11.57 12.31
N LEU A 242 -5.65 11.58 11.26
CA LEU A 242 -4.19 11.57 11.39
C LEU A 242 -3.65 12.86 12.03
N MET A 243 -4.21 14.02 11.67
CA MET A 243 -3.85 15.31 12.30
C MET A 243 -4.30 15.41 13.76
N GLY A 244 -5.41 14.75 14.12
CA GLY A 244 -6.02 14.80 15.44
C GLY A 244 -5.47 13.80 16.46
N LYS A 245 -4.27 13.22 16.23
CA LYS A 245 -3.65 12.27 17.16
C LYS A 245 -3.27 12.97 18.48
N PRO A 246 -3.66 12.44 19.65
CA PRO A 246 -3.23 12.99 20.94
C PRO A 246 -1.74 12.68 21.17
N ILE A 247 -0.96 13.69 21.54
CA ILE A 247 0.43 13.54 22.01
C ILE A 247 0.36 13.06 23.46
N GLU A 248 0.03 11.78 23.68
CA GLU A 248 0.08 11.18 25.01
C GLU A 248 1.41 10.44 25.27
N GLU A 249 2.23 10.24 24.23
CA GLU A 249 3.55 9.62 24.36
C GLU A 249 4.62 10.45 23.62
N ASP A 250 5.62 10.88 24.39
CA ASP A 250 6.82 11.62 23.98
C ASP A 250 7.72 10.72 23.12
N ASP A 251 7.34 10.51 21.87
CA ASP A 251 8.17 9.87 20.86
C ASP A 251 8.12 10.72 19.58
N GLY A 252 9.27 11.26 19.15
CA GLY A 252 9.41 12.35 18.17
C GLY A 252 8.83 12.11 16.75
N ASN A 253 8.16 10.98 16.51
CA ASN A 253 7.50 10.66 15.23
C ASN A 253 6.05 11.17 15.14
N VAL A 254 5.44 11.61 16.25
CA VAL A 254 4.04 12.12 16.22
C VAL A 254 3.95 13.45 15.46
N GLU A 255 4.96 14.30 15.57
CA GLU A 255 5.03 15.58 14.83
C GLU A 255 5.15 15.34 13.32
N GLU A 256 6.05 14.46 12.88
CA GLU A 256 6.19 14.09 11.45
C GLU A 256 4.87 13.57 10.87
N ASP A 257 4.13 12.74 11.62
CA ASP A 257 2.84 12.20 11.22
C ASP A 257 1.78 13.30 11.01
N ILE A 258 1.70 14.25 11.94
CA ILE A 258 0.73 15.36 11.88
C ILE A 258 1.11 16.32 10.74
N ASP A 259 2.40 16.67 10.61
CA ASP A 259 2.91 17.52 9.55
C ASP A 259 2.68 16.93 8.17
N ALA A 260 2.99 15.64 8.00
CA ALA A 260 2.76 14.93 6.74
C ALA A 260 1.27 14.88 6.38
N ALA A 261 0.39 14.71 7.37
CA ALA A 261 -1.06 14.74 7.17
C ALA A 261 -1.53 16.15 6.76
N ALA A 262 -1.08 17.21 7.45
CA ALA A 262 -1.43 18.60 7.13
C ALA A 262 -0.94 19.01 5.74
N HIS A 263 0.32 18.68 5.41
CA HIS A 263 0.88 18.90 4.09
C HIS A 263 0.09 18.16 3.01
N THR A 264 -0.26 16.89 3.25
CA THR A 264 -1.08 16.10 2.31
C THR A 264 -2.46 16.73 2.12
N PHE A 265 -3.08 17.21 3.20
CA PHE A 265 -4.36 17.91 3.17
C PHE A 265 -4.31 19.11 2.21
N LYS A 266 -3.28 19.96 2.34
CA LYS A 266 -3.03 21.09 1.44
C LYS A 266 -2.82 20.66 0.00
N CYS A 267 -1.96 19.68 -0.24
CA CYS A 267 -1.70 19.19 -1.59
C CYS A 267 -2.99 18.72 -2.29
N LEU A 268 -3.84 17.98 -1.57
CA LEU A 268 -5.10 17.50 -2.13
C LEU A 268 -6.13 18.62 -2.36
N ILE A 269 -6.16 19.65 -1.51
CA ILE A 269 -6.97 20.86 -1.78
C ILE A 269 -6.56 21.46 -3.12
N HIS A 270 -5.26 21.76 -3.30
CA HIS A 270 -4.78 22.40 -4.52
C HIS A 270 -4.93 21.51 -5.77
N ALA A 271 -4.73 20.20 -5.64
CA ALA A 271 -4.76 19.27 -6.76
C ALA A 271 -6.17 18.83 -7.17
N CYS A 272 -7.08 18.65 -6.20
CA CYS A 272 -8.39 18.00 -6.45
C CYS A 272 -9.58 18.95 -6.40
N ILE A 273 -9.44 20.13 -5.79
CA ILE A 273 -10.50 21.14 -5.72
C ILE A 273 -10.24 22.18 -6.79
N ASP A 274 -11.00 22.10 -7.89
CA ASP A 274 -10.91 23.04 -9.00
C ASP A 274 -12.27 23.71 -9.25
N GLN A 275 -12.29 24.69 -10.16
CA GLN A 275 -13.50 25.48 -10.43
C GLN A 275 -14.70 24.64 -10.88
N SER A 276 -14.48 23.55 -11.62
CA SER A 276 -15.58 22.67 -12.03
C SER A 276 -16.13 21.87 -10.86
N LEU A 277 -15.31 21.50 -9.86
CA LEU A 277 -15.82 20.85 -8.66
C LEU A 277 -16.71 21.81 -7.87
N ILE A 278 -16.22 23.04 -7.70
CA ILE A 278 -16.90 24.13 -7.00
C ILE A 278 -18.25 24.42 -7.66
N LYS A 279 -18.29 24.52 -8.99
CA LYS A 279 -19.51 24.87 -9.72
C LYS A 279 -20.50 23.71 -9.86
N GLN A 280 -20.02 22.47 -10.00
CA GLN A 280 -20.87 21.33 -10.40
C GLN A 280 -21.29 20.45 -9.22
N LYS A 281 -20.55 20.43 -8.11
CA LYS A 281 -20.82 19.52 -6.98
C LYS A 281 -20.71 20.25 -5.63
N PRO A 282 -21.58 21.24 -5.38
CA PRO A 282 -21.54 22.05 -4.16
C PRO A 282 -21.67 21.20 -2.90
N THR A 283 -22.48 20.14 -2.93
CA THR A 283 -22.66 19.23 -1.78
C THR A 283 -21.40 18.47 -1.37
N ILE A 284 -20.47 18.22 -2.30
CA ILE A 284 -19.17 17.60 -1.98
C ILE A 284 -18.26 18.67 -1.38
N VAL A 285 -18.23 19.87 -1.95
CA VAL A 285 -17.46 21.00 -1.41
C VAL A 285 -17.92 21.36 0.00
N GLU A 286 -19.22 21.40 0.26
CA GLU A 286 -19.80 21.61 1.60
C GLU A 286 -19.31 20.56 2.60
N LYS A 287 -19.28 19.28 2.21
CA LYS A 287 -18.72 18.22 3.07
C LYS A 287 -17.24 18.43 3.35
N LEU A 288 -16.45 18.80 2.34
CA LEU A 288 -15.03 19.11 2.52
C LEU A 288 -14.83 20.31 3.45
N CYS A 289 -15.61 21.39 3.26
CA CYS A 289 -15.63 22.55 4.15
C CYS A 289 -16.01 22.17 5.57
N ALA A 290 -17.01 21.28 5.76
CA ALA A 290 -17.40 20.80 7.09
C ALA A 290 -16.27 20.00 7.76
N THR A 291 -15.56 19.13 7.01
CA THR A 291 -14.39 18.41 7.52
C THR A 291 -13.28 19.39 7.92
N ILE A 292 -13.00 20.40 7.10
CA ILE A 292 -11.98 21.43 7.38
C ILE A 292 -12.38 22.28 8.59
N GLN A 293 -13.64 22.72 8.66
CA GLN A 293 -14.16 23.45 9.82
C GLN A 293 -14.06 22.62 11.09
N SER A 294 -14.27 21.30 11.00
CA SER A 294 -14.14 20.42 12.17
C SER A 294 -12.71 20.32 12.70
N LEU A 295 -11.67 20.62 11.90
CA LEU A 295 -10.29 20.75 12.39
C LEU A 295 -10.16 21.86 13.44
N LEU A 296 -10.86 22.98 13.24
CA LEU A 296 -10.89 24.08 14.22
C LEU A 296 -11.59 23.68 15.54
N GLY A 297 -12.45 22.66 15.48
CA GLY A 297 -13.19 22.14 16.63
C GLY A 297 -12.39 21.20 17.55
N TYR A 298 -11.22 20.71 17.13
CA TYR A 298 -10.36 19.82 17.95
C TYR A 298 -9.87 20.47 19.25
N HIS A 299 -9.98 21.80 19.33
CA HIS A 299 -9.66 22.65 20.48
C HIS A 299 -10.29 22.29 21.82
N ARG A 300 -11.39 21.54 21.86
CA ARG A 300 -12.18 21.42 23.10
C ARG A 300 -11.90 20.18 23.93
N THR A 301 -11.12 19.24 23.41
CA THR A 301 -10.91 17.95 24.08
C THR A 301 -9.44 17.55 23.96
N ASN A 302 -8.60 18.07 24.85
CA ASN A 302 -7.26 17.56 25.17
C ASN A 302 -6.30 17.30 23.98
N ALA A 303 -6.52 17.91 22.81
CA ALA A 303 -5.65 17.80 21.64
C ALA A 303 -4.58 18.93 21.67
N PRO A 304 -3.32 18.63 21.29
CA PRO A 304 -2.19 19.55 21.46
C PRO A 304 -2.20 20.73 20.49
N ALA A 305 -1.57 21.83 20.90
CA ALA A 305 -1.46 23.11 20.17
C ALA A 305 -0.95 22.96 18.72
N LEU A 306 -0.09 21.97 18.44
CA LEU A 306 0.41 21.66 17.10
C LEU A 306 -0.69 21.38 16.06
N SER A 307 -1.75 20.65 16.44
CA SER A 307 -2.87 20.36 15.53
C SER A 307 -3.63 21.61 15.10
N MET A 308 -3.56 22.66 15.91
CA MET A 308 -4.26 23.91 15.73
C MET A 308 -3.51 24.85 14.78
N ASP A 309 -2.20 24.99 14.97
CA ASP A 309 -1.33 25.75 14.08
C ASP A 309 -1.37 25.17 12.66
N LEU A 310 -1.37 23.84 12.55
CA LEU A 310 -1.50 23.14 11.27
C LEU A 310 -2.91 23.22 10.67
N ALA A 311 -3.96 23.34 11.50
CA ALA A 311 -5.30 23.65 11.02
C ALA A 311 -5.36 25.07 10.43
N PHE A 312 -4.70 26.05 11.05
CA PHE A 312 -4.54 27.41 10.51
C PHE A 312 -3.69 27.48 9.26
N GLU A 313 -2.97 26.41 8.95
CA GLU A 313 -2.26 26.23 7.70
C GLU A 313 -3.16 25.63 6.59
N VAL A 314 -4.01 24.66 6.92
CA VAL A 314 -4.90 23.99 5.96
C VAL A 314 -6.10 24.84 5.58
N VAL A 315 -6.70 25.54 6.55
CA VAL A 315 -7.92 26.34 6.36
C VAL A 315 -7.74 27.45 5.30
N PRO A 316 -6.68 28.27 5.33
CA PRO A 316 -6.46 29.30 4.32
C PRO A 316 -6.33 28.72 2.91
N ALA A 317 -5.65 27.58 2.73
CA ALA A 317 -5.53 26.95 1.43
C ALA A 317 -6.89 26.62 0.80
N MET A 318 -7.88 26.24 1.61
CA MET A 318 -9.25 26.03 1.14
C MET A 318 -9.95 27.34 0.76
N PHE A 319 -9.81 28.38 1.58
CA PHE A 319 -10.39 29.69 1.29
C PHE A 319 -9.81 30.30 0.02
N ASP A 320 -8.48 30.24 -0.14
CA ASP A 320 -7.79 30.68 -1.35
C ASP A 320 -8.35 29.95 -2.56
N LYS A 321 -8.50 28.62 -2.48
CA LYS A 321 -9.00 27.82 -3.59
C LYS A 321 -10.47 28.05 -3.93
N LEU A 322 -11.30 28.39 -2.94
CA LEU A 322 -12.71 28.75 -3.16
C LEU A 322 -12.88 30.19 -3.66
N GLY A 323 -11.91 31.06 -3.40
CA GLY A 323 -11.89 32.46 -3.84
C GLY A 323 -11.39 32.67 -5.27
N GLU A 324 -10.73 31.67 -5.87
CA GLU A 324 -10.30 31.62 -7.29
C GLU A 324 -11.45 31.42 -8.29
#